data_AF-E6SJ35-F1
#
_entry.id   AF-E6SJ35-F1
#
_cell.length_a   1.000
_cell.length_b   1.000
_cell.length_c   1.000
_cell.angle_alpha   90.00
_cell.angle_beta   90.00
_cell.angle_gamma   90.00
#
_symmetry.space_group_name_H-M   'P 1'
#
loop_
_entity.id
_entity.type
_entity.pdbx_description
1 polymer ?
#
loop_
_entity_poly.entity_id
_entity_poly.type
_entity_poly.pdbx_seq_one_letter_code
_entity_poly.pdbx_strand_id
1 'polypeptide(L)'
;MTAVLVALAAGMAVGLAGLDRRIPPAWWDAASRWTLRVLLVCMGLRLGLDPQVGAGLVQLGGRAAAFAVATAGGSLLAGLLGAALLGSTRGRATVRDAARQQPARACPRGNHSTSAGENDRHPALEGAPAVEGAPPHDGHAGEALRLSAAAVVAVAGGWLAGILFLHATGAGWQGRAPVPAAAAAAQLATTGSGYALVLLMALYGREFGCRWPDTRASLRRIRGQALVLPVVGGLGSLAGGWVAGRLAGEPTALALAVAAAFGWYSMAGVLVVQLWDPAAGALAFLANVLRELLTVVAVPFLVKVARHRAWLAVLPGGATTMDTTLPVIAAAAGDAGTTALAFVHGLVLTLLAPTLITWFSRF
;
A
#
# COMPACT_ATOMS: atom_id res chain seq x y z
N MET A 1 -3.20 6.21 14.62
CA MET A 1 -3.17 7.25 13.58
C MET A 1 -2.28 8.42 13.93
N THR A 2 -2.45 9.05 15.10
CA THR A 2 -1.68 10.25 15.51
C THR A 2 -0.17 10.07 15.43
N ALA A 3 0.37 8.97 15.97
CA ALA A 3 1.81 8.67 15.92
C ALA A 3 2.35 8.51 14.49
N VAL A 4 1.56 7.92 13.58
CA VAL A 4 1.94 7.71 12.18
C VAL A 4 2.03 9.04 11.44
N LEU A 5 1.04 9.93 11.63
CA LEU A 5 1.03 11.26 11.03
C LEU A 5 2.13 12.16 11.60
N VAL A 6 2.39 12.08 12.91
CA VAL A 6 3.49 12.81 13.56
C VAL A 6 4.84 12.33 13.02
N ALA A 7 5.03 11.01 12.89
CA ALA A 7 6.26 10.43 12.34
C ALA A 7 6.47 10.84 10.88
N LEU A 8 5.41 10.82 10.05
CA LEU A 8 5.45 11.32 8.68
C LEU A 8 5.90 12.78 8.63
N ALA A 9 5.25 13.64 9.43
CA ALA A 9 5.54 15.08 9.45
C ALA A 9 6.97 15.36 9.94
N ALA A 10 7.42 14.64 10.97
CA ALA A 10 8.78 14.73 11.48
C ALA A 10 9.80 14.28 10.42
N GLY A 11 9.57 13.15 9.75
CA GLY A 11 10.39 12.70 8.63
C GLY A 11 10.45 13.73 7.52
N MET A 12 9.30 14.28 7.12
CA MET A 12 9.20 15.31 6.10
C MET A 12 9.97 16.58 6.47
N ALA A 13 9.92 17.01 7.73
CA ALA A 13 10.72 18.12 8.22
C ALA A 13 12.23 17.84 8.12
N VAL A 14 12.67 16.62 8.47
CA VAL A 14 14.07 16.18 8.32
C VAL A 14 14.53 16.25 6.85
N GLY A 15 13.70 15.75 5.93
CA GLY A 15 13.99 15.79 4.50
C GLY A 15 14.00 17.20 3.92
N LEU A 16 13.09 18.08 4.37
CA LEU A 16 13.04 19.48 3.98
C LEU A 16 14.24 20.29 4.49
N ALA A 17 14.68 20.01 5.72
CA ALA A 17 15.84 20.64 6.32
C ALA A 17 17.18 20.18 5.69
N GLY A 18 17.16 19.14 4.85
CA GLY A 18 18.37 18.55 4.28
C GLY A 18 19.30 17.93 5.32
N LEU A 19 18.78 17.63 6.52
CA LEU A 19 19.54 17.07 7.64
C LEU A 19 20.00 15.63 7.35
N ASP A 20 19.37 14.98 6.37
CA ASP A 20 19.64 13.63 5.91
C ASP A 20 20.90 13.50 5.05
N ARG A 21 21.43 14.60 4.52
CA ARG A 21 22.63 14.62 3.65
C ARG A 21 23.89 14.08 4.32
N ARG A 22 23.88 13.96 5.65
CA ARG A 22 24.99 13.40 6.44
C ARG A 22 25.07 11.87 6.38
N ILE A 23 23.98 11.19 5.98
CA ILE A 23 23.87 9.73 5.99
C ILE A 23 23.83 9.23 4.54
N PRO A 24 24.63 8.21 4.16
CA PRO A 24 24.64 7.70 2.79
C PRO A 24 23.26 7.19 2.34
N PRO A 25 22.86 7.39 1.07
CA PRO A 25 21.57 6.92 0.54
C PRO A 25 21.30 5.43 0.78
N ALA A 26 22.33 4.59 0.66
CA ALA A 26 22.23 3.14 0.85
C ALA A 26 21.73 2.75 2.25
N TRP A 27 22.05 3.52 3.29
CA TRP A 27 21.58 3.26 4.65
C TRP A 27 20.08 3.47 4.78
N TRP A 28 19.55 4.49 4.13
CA TRP A 28 18.13 4.80 4.14
C TRP A 28 17.31 3.77 3.37
N ASP A 29 17.82 3.33 2.22
CA ASP A 29 17.20 2.27 1.43
C ASP A 29 17.22 0.95 2.21
N ALA A 30 18.34 0.65 2.87
CA ALA A 30 18.45 -0.52 3.74
C ALA A 30 17.48 -0.45 4.93
N ALA A 31 17.40 0.70 5.61
CA ALA A 31 16.48 0.91 6.72
C ALA A 31 15.03 0.66 6.28
N SER A 32 14.59 1.28 5.19
CA SER A 32 13.22 1.13 4.68
C SER A 32 12.90 -0.33 4.32
N ARG A 33 13.82 -1.03 3.66
CA ARG A 33 13.65 -2.46 3.31
C ARG A 33 13.59 -3.37 4.54
N TRP A 34 14.44 -3.14 5.54
CA TRP A 34 14.44 -3.94 6.76
C TRP A 34 13.21 -3.66 7.62
N THR A 35 12.84 -2.40 7.78
CA THR A 35 11.63 -2.01 8.50
C THR A 35 10.39 -2.62 7.86
N LEU A 36 10.29 -2.62 6.52
CA LEU A 36 9.21 -3.29 5.79
C LEU A 36 9.17 -4.79 6.07
N ARG A 37 10.32 -5.49 6.05
CA ARG A 37 10.37 -6.93 6.37
C ARG A 37 9.91 -7.22 7.80
N VAL A 38 10.36 -6.41 8.76
CA VAL A 38 9.93 -6.53 10.16
C VAL A 38 8.43 -6.32 10.28
N LEU A 39 7.90 -5.26 9.66
CA LEU A 39 6.46 -4.99 9.62
C LEU A 39 5.67 -6.20 9.11
N LEU A 40 6.09 -6.77 7.98
CA LEU A 40 5.39 -7.88 7.31
C LEU A 40 5.53 -9.21 8.06
N VAL A 41 6.68 -9.51 8.66
CA VAL A 41 6.85 -10.68 9.53
C VAL A 41 5.98 -10.55 10.77
N CYS A 42 6.00 -9.39 11.43
CA CYS A 42 5.15 -9.14 12.60
C CYS A 42 3.66 -9.23 12.25
N MET A 43 3.26 -8.75 11.06
CA MET A 43 1.90 -8.93 10.56
C MET A 43 1.57 -10.40 10.35
N GLY A 44 2.43 -11.15 9.66
CA GLY A 44 2.25 -12.59 9.46
C GLY A 44 2.11 -13.33 10.79
N LEU A 45 3.01 -13.06 11.74
CA LEU A 45 3.00 -13.66 13.07
C LEU A 45 1.70 -13.34 13.81
N ARG A 46 1.26 -12.09 13.76
CA ARG A 46 -0.04 -11.68 14.33
C ARG A 46 -1.19 -12.47 13.70
N LEU A 47 -1.21 -12.65 12.37
CA LEU A 47 -2.23 -13.44 11.68
C LEU A 47 -2.18 -14.93 12.08
N GLY A 48 -0.99 -15.50 12.25
CA GLY A 48 -0.81 -16.91 12.62
C GLY A 48 -1.20 -17.21 14.06
N LEU A 49 -1.07 -16.22 14.95
CA LEU A 49 -1.45 -16.30 16.36
C LEU A 49 -2.92 -15.96 16.61
N ASP A 50 -3.64 -15.44 15.62
CA ASP A 50 -5.04 -15.03 15.76
C ASP A 50 -5.98 -16.24 15.59
N PRO A 51 -6.73 -16.64 16.64
CA PRO A 51 -7.66 -17.76 16.55
C PRO A 51 -8.79 -17.52 15.54
N GLN A 52 -9.17 -16.25 15.29
CA GLN A 52 -10.25 -15.88 14.37
C GLN A 52 -9.85 -16.11 12.92
N VAL A 53 -8.58 -15.87 12.57
CA VAL A 53 -8.03 -16.20 11.25
C VAL A 53 -8.18 -17.68 10.98
N GLY A 54 -7.87 -18.49 11.99
CA GLY A 54 -7.77 -19.92 11.82
C GLY A 54 -9.10 -20.65 11.70
N ALA A 55 -10.03 -20.36 12.61
CA ALA A 55 -11.38 -20.89 12.55
C ALA A 55 -12.16 -20.31 11.34
N GLY A 56 -11.93 -19.04 11.03
CA GLY A 56 -12.57 -18.33 9.92
C GLY A 56 -12.12 -18.80 8.54
N LEU A 57 -10.87 -19.24 8.36
CA LEU A 57 -10.35 -19.68 7.06
C LEU A 57 -11.10 -20.88 6.48
N VAL A 58 -11.43 -21.88 7.32
CA VAL A 58 -12.10 -23.11 6.86
C VAL A 58 -13.58 -22.85 6.52
N GLN A 59 -14.25 -22.00 7.29
CA GLN A 59 -15.70 -21.78 7.15
C GLN A 59 -16.06 -20.59 6.25
N LEU A 60 -15.26 -19.51 6.31
CA LEU A 60 -15.53 -18.22 5.67
C LEU A 60 -14.54 -17.90 4.53
N GLY A 61 -13.48 -18.71 4.35
CA GLY A 61 -12.40 -18.41 3.41
C GLY A 61 -12.85 -18.17 1.97
N GLY A 62 -13.78 -18.99 1.46
CA GLY A 62 -14.33 -18.81 0.11
C GLY A 62 -15.10 -17.49 -0.05
N ARG A 63 -15.94 -17.15 0.94
CA ARG A 63 -16.71 -15.89 0.95
C ARG A 63 -15.77 -14.70 1.07
N ALA A 64 -14.83 -14.74 2.00
CA ALA A 64 -13.84 -13.69 2.21
C ALA A 64 -12.98 -13.45 0.96
N ALA A 65 -12.55 -14.51 0.28
CA ALA A 65 -11.82 -14.41 -0.98
C ALA A 65 -12.68 -13.76 -2.09
N ALA A 66 -13.96 -14.12 -2.19
CA ALA A 66 -14.88 -13.48 -3.12
C ALA A 66 -15.01 -11.97 -2.85
N PHE A 67 -15.16 -11.56 -1.58
CA PHE A 67 -15.15 -10.15 -1.19
C PHE A 67 -13.82 -9.46 -1.53
N ALA A 68 -12.68 -10.10 -1.26
CA ALA A 68 -11.37 -9.55 -1.56
C ALA A 68 -11.20 -9.27 -3.05
N VAL A 69 -11.51 -10.24 -3.90
CA VAL A 69 -11.42 -10.13 -5.36
C VAL A 69 -12.42 -9.10 -5.89
N ALA A 70 -13.67 -9.15 -5.44
CA ALA A 70 -14.71 -8.25 -5.94
C ALA A 70 -14.46 -6.79 -5.53
N THR A 71 -14.01 -6.53 -4.31
CA THR A 71 -13.74 -5.16 -3.84
C THR A 71 -12.47 -4.57 -4.48
N ALA A 72 -11.40 -5.36 -4.62
CA ALA A 72 -10.19 -4.95 -5.35
C ALA A 72 -10.47 -4.73 -6.84
N GLY A 73 -11.14 -5.68 -7.48
CA GLY A 73 -11.54 -5.63 -8.88
C GLY A 73 -12.53 -4.51 -9.17
N GLY A 74 -13.52 -4.32 -8.31
CA GLY A 74 -14.50 -3.23 -8.41
C GLY A 74 -13.84 -1.85 -8.36
N SER A 75 -12.84 -1.67 -7.49
CA SER A 75 -12.05 -0.43 -7.43
C SER A 75 -11.28 -0.17 -8.72
N LEU A 76 -10.64 -1.20 -9.27
CA LEU A 76 -9.93 -1.12 -10.55
C LEU A 76 -10.88 -0.81 -11.71
N LEU A 77 -12.00 -1.53 -11.80
CA LEU A 77 -13.01 -1.33 -12.84
C LEU A 77 -13.59 0.08 -12.77
N ALA A 78 -13.91 0.58 -11.59
CA ALA A 78 -14.36 1.96 -11.41
C ALA A 78 -13.30 2.98 -11.89
N GLY A 79 -12.03 2.75 -11.59
CA GLY A 79 -10.93 3.58 -12.11
C GLY A 79 -10.78 3.53 -13.63
N LEU A 80 -10.89 2.34 -14.22
CA LEU A 80 -10.83 2.15 -15.68
C LEU A 80 -12.00 2.83 -16.39
N LEU A 81 -13.21 2.68 -15.86
CA LEU A 81 -14.42 3.34 -16.37
C LEU A 81 -14.32 4.86 -16.20
N GLY A 82 -13.90 5.34 -15.04
CA GLY A 82 -13.66 6.76 -14.79
C GLY A 82 -12.64 7.34 -15.78
N ALA A 83 -11.54 6.62 -16.05
CA ALA A 83 -10.55 7.02 -17.04
C ALA A 83 -11.10 7.03 -18.47
N ALA A 84 -11.97 6.08 -18.83
CA ALA A 84 -12.59 6.04 -20.15
C ALA A 84 -13.58 7.20 -20.36
N LEU A 85 -14.40 7.48 -19.34
CA LEU A 85 -15.41 8.54 -19.38
C LEU A 85 -14.78 9.94 -19.37
N LEU A 86 -13.76 10.17 -18.54
CA LEU A 86 -13.02 11.44 -18.47
C LEU A 86 -12.02 11.61 -19.63
N GLY A 87 -11.57 10.50 -20.22
CA GLY A 87 -10.70 10.47 -21.40
C GLY A 87 -11.35 10.98 -22.69
N SER A 88 -12.68 11.15 -22.70
CA SER A 88 -13.43 11.80 -23.77
C SER A 88 -13.37 13.34 -23.69
N THR A 89 -13.09 13.94 -22.51
CA THR A 89 -13.33 15.39 -22.33
C THR A 89 -12.14 16.27 -21.98
N ARG A 90 -11.01 15.80 -21.41
CA ARG A 90 -9.77 16.61 -21.23
C ARG A 90 -8.70 15.79 -20.50
N GLY A 91 -7.59 15.45 -21.13
CA GLY A 91 -6.50 14.77 -20.40
C GLY A 91 -5.28 14.29 -21.17
N ARG A 92 -5.13 14.64 -22.47
CA ARG A 92 -3.97 14.18 -23.27
C ARG A 92 -2.70 15.04 -23.11
N ALA A 93 -2.79 16.24 -22.53
CA ALA A 93 -1.68 17.19 -22.51
C ALA A 93 -0.82 17.12 -21.23
N THR A 94 -1.41 16.93 -20.05
CA THR A 94 -0.70 17.24 -18.78
C THR A 94 0.19 16.12 -18.24
N VAL A 95 -0.11 14.84 -18.53
CA VAL A 95 0.77 13.71 -18.15
C VAL A 95 1.91 13.53 -19.17
N ARG A 96 1.67 13.91 -20.43
CA ARG A 96 2.61 13.80 -21.56
C ARG A 96 3.83 14.69 -21.40
N ASP A 97 3.66 15.88 -20.80
CA ASP A 97 4.74 16.82 -20.54
C ASP A 97 5.47 16.58 -19.20
N ALA A 98 4.79 15.96 -18.23
CA ALA A 98 5.39 15.62 -16.93
C ALA A 98 6.46 14.53 -17.05
N ALA A 99 6.25 13.51 -17.90
CA ALA A 99 7.20 12.42 -18.11
C ALA A 99 8.38 12.81 -19.04
N ARG A 100 8.25 13.87 -19.85
CA ARG A 100 9.28 14.29 -20.82
C ARG A 100 10.30 15.29 -20.28
N GLN A 101 10.05 15.94 -19.14
CA GLN A 101 10.86 17.09 -18.68
C GLN A 101 11.58 16.92 -17.34
N GLN A 102 11.66 15.72 -16.77
CA GLN A 102 12.35 15.53 -15.49
C GLN A 102 13.75 14.91 -15.68
N PRO A 103 14.82 15.73 -15.76
CA PRO A 103 16.08 15.26 -15.23
C PRO A 103 15.86 15.11 -13.72
N ALA A 104 15.89 13.87 -13.24
CA ALA A 104 15.82 13.60 -11.82
C ALA A 104 16.88 14.45 -11.12
N ARG A 105 16.46 15.42 -10.29
CA ARG A 105 17.30 15.85 -9.16
C ARG A 105 17.30 14.68 -8.16
N ALA A 106 17.99 13.62 -8.56
CA ALA A 106 18.36 12.56 -7.64
C ALA A 106 19.16 13.21 -6.52
N CYS A 107 18.90 12.79 -5.28
CA CYS A 107 19.90 12.92 -4.23
C CYS A 107 21.24 12.43 -4.83
N PRO A 108 22.36 13.17 -4.71
CA PRO A 108 23.57 12.86 -5.46
C PRO A 108 23.95 11.40 -5.22
N ARG A 109 23.82 10.57 -6.26
CA ARG A 109 24.43 9.25 -6.29
C ARG A 109 25.92 9.53 -6.31
N GLY A 110 26.63 9.14 -5.25
CA GLY A 110 28.08 9.23 -5.23
C GLY A 110 28.61 8.49 -6.45
N ASN A 111 29.21 9.22 -7.38
CA ASN A 111 29.92 8.62 -8.50
C ASN A 111 31.08 7.81 -7.93
N HIS A 112 31.17 6.53 -8.32
CA HIS A 112 32.44 5.83 -8.33
C HIS A 112 33.31 6.49 -9.39
N SER A 113 34.16 7.43 -8.98
CA SER A 113 35.27 7.91 -9.80
C SER A 113 36.42 6.91 -9.65
N THR A 114 36.58 6.00 -10.61
CA THR A 114 37.90 5.45 -10.93
C THR A 114 38.63 6.48 -11.78
N SER A 115 39.87 6.77 -11.40
CA SER A 115 40.71 7.80 -11.99
C SER A 115 41.15 7.48 -13.42
N ALA A 116 41.17 8.49 -14.28
CA ALA A 116 42.17 8.67 -15.34
C ALA A 116 41.98 10.08 -15.89
N GLY A 117 43.06 10.87 -15.90
CA GLY A 117 43.05 12.25 -16.40
C GLY A 117 42.99 12.32 -17.92
N GLU A 118 42.63 13.48 -18.45
CA GLU A 118 43.23 14.10 -19.64
C GLU A 118 42.59 15.49 -19.86
N ASN A 119 43.41 16.52 -19.71
CA ASN A 119 43.50 17.83 -20.38
C ASN A 119 42.28 18.57 -21.01
N ASP A 120 42.35 19.89 -20.82
CA ASP A 120 41.50 20.98 -21.34
C ASP A 120 41.28 21.02 -22.86
N ARG A 121 40.07 21.48 -23.27
CA ARG A 121 39.80 22.61 -24.20
C ARG A 121 38.37 22.53 -24.79
N HIS A 122 37.56 23.55 -24.53
CA HIS A 122 36.36 23.84 -25.34
C HIS A 122 36.71 24.86 -26.44
N PRO A 123 36.20 24.66 -27.67
CA PRO A 123 35.38 25.69 -28.29
C PRO A 123 34.05 25.12 -28.82
N ALA A 124 33.16 26.04 -29.15
CA ALA A 124 31.74 25.83 -29.39
C ALA A 124 31.39 25.32 -30.82
N LEU A 125 30.15 24.79 -30.88
CA LEU A 125 29.21 24.69 -32.01
C LEU A 125 29.05 23.35 -32.76
N GLU A 126 27.77 23.11 -33.06
CA GLU A 126 27.16 22.24 -34.10
C GLU A 126 26.72 20.80 -33.77
N GLY A 127 25.40 20.59 -33.89
CA GLY A 127 24.80 19.31 -34.30
C GLY A 127 24.49 18.29 -33.22
N ALA A 128 23.47 18.50 -32.39
CA ALA A 128 22.90 17.42 -31.59
C ALA A 128 21.94 16.58 -32.46
N PRO A 129 22.22 15.30 -32.78
CA PRO A 129 21.22 14.43 -33.36
C PRO A 129 20.16 14.12 -32.30
N ALA A 130 18.91 14.00 -32.75
CA ALA A 130 17.78 13.60 -31.93
C ALA A 130 18.10 12.29 -31.20
N VAL A 131 18.21 12.34 -29.88
CA VAL A 131 18.37 11.15 -29.04
C VAL A 131 17.06 10.36 -29.10
N GLU A 132 17.11 9.26 -29.86
CA GLU A 132 16.13 8.20 -29.86
C GLU A 132 15.75 7.79 -28.43
N GLY A 133 14.46 7.55 -28.23
CA GLY A 133 13.86 7.30 -26.92
C GLY A 133 14.57 6.20 -26.15
N ALA A 134 14.95 6.52 -24.92
CA ALA A 134 15.48 5.55 -23.97
C ALA A 134 14.53 4.33 -23.83
N PRO A 135 15.06 3.10 -23.77
CA PRO A 135 14.27 1.88 -23.62
C PRO A 135 13.48 1.89 -22.29
N PRO A 136 12.38 1.12 -22.20
CA PRO A 136 11.53 1.12 -21.01
C PRO A 136 12.31 0.62 -19.78
N HIS A 137 12.13 1.30 -18.65
CA HIS A 137 12.80 1.03 -17.37
C HIS A 137 12.39 -0.33 -16.76
N ASP A 138 13.02 -1.43 -17.19
CA ASP A 138 12.78 -2.78 -16.66
C ASP A 138 13.23 -2.97 -15.19
N GLY A 139 14.09 -2.08 -14.68
CA GLY A 139 14.65 -2.16 -13.33
C GLY A 139 13.63 -1.99 -12.18
N HIS A 140 12.66 -1.09 -12.32
CA HIS A 140 11.67 -0.81 -11.27
C HIS A 140 10.65 -1.94 -11.11
N ALA A 141 10.21 -2.54 -12.22
CA ALA A 141 9.31 -3.69 -12.18
C ALA A 141 9.96 -4.91 -11.52
N GLY A 142 11.25 -5.15 -11.79
CA GLY A 142 12.02 -6.22 -11.15
C GLY A 142 12.19 -6.03 -9.64
N GLU A 143 12.48 -4.80 -9.20
CA GLU A 143 12.58 -4.47 -7.77
C GLU A 143 11.24 -4.62 -7.06
N ALA A 144 10.15 -4.11 -7.64
CA ALA A 144 8.81 -4.25 -7.08
C ALA A 144 8.35 -5.71 -6.98
N LEU A 145 8.66 -6.54 -7.98
CA LEU A 145 8.37 -7.97 -7.93
C LEU A 145 9.17 -8.66 -6.81
N ARG A 146 10.45 -8.31 -6.65
CA ARG A 146 11.29 -8.82 -5.54
C ARG A 146 10.75 -8.40 -4.18
N LEU A 147 10.31 -7.15 -4.03
CA LEU A 147 9.72 -6.65 -2.79
C LEU A 147 8.38 -7.32 -2.49
N SER A 148 7.53 -7.55 -3.50
CA SER A 148 6.26 -8.24 -3.35
C SER A 148 6.46 -9.72 -3.01
N ALA A 149 7.39 -10.39 -3.68
CA ALA A 149 7.77 -11.76 -3.35
C ALA A 149 8.34 -11.86 -1.92
N ALA A 150 9.25 -10.96 -1.55
CA ALA A 150 9.78 -10.89 -0.19
C ALA A 150 8.69 -10.59 0.83
N ALA A 151 7.70 -9.77 0.47
CA ALA A 151 6.56 -9.45 1.32
C ALA A 151 5.68 -10.66 1.56
N VAL A 152 5.30 -11.38 0.49
CA VAL A 152 4.53 -12.63 0.58
C VAL A 152 5.28 -13.66 1.42
N VAL A 153 6.59 -13.83 1.19
CA VAL A 153 7.42 -14.77 1.98
C VAL A 153 7.50 -14.35 3.45
N ALA A 154 7.65 -13.05 3.74
CA ALA A 154 7.69 -12.54 5.10
C ALA A 154 6.37 -12.76 5.85
N VAL A 155 5.24 -12.47 5.19
CA VAL A 155 3.91 -12.69 5.77
C VAL A 155 3.65 -14.18 5.96
N ALA A 156 3.88 -15.01 4.94
CA ALA A 156 3.68 -16.46 5.01
C ALA A 156 4.58 -17.11 6.06
N GLY A 157 5.85 -16.70 6.13
CA GLY A 157 6.80 -17.16 7.13
C GLY A 157 6.39 -16.77 8.55
N GLY A 158 5.96 -15.52 8.76
CA GLY A 158 5.41 -15.08 10.04
C GLY A 158 4.16 -15.87 10.43
N TRP A 159 3.24 -16.08 9.47
CA TRP A 159 2.01 -16.84 9.69
C TRP A 159 2.29 -18.30 10.09
N LEU A 160 3.17 -18.98 9.36
CA LEU A 160 3.62 -20.34 9.70
C LEU A 160 4.30 -20.39 11.07
N ALA A 161 5.14 -19.39 11.39
CA ALA A 161 5.79 -19.32 12.70
C ALA A 161 4.76 -19.18 13.83
N GLY A 162 3.71 -18.38 13.65
CA GLY A 162 2.60 -18.27 14.59
C GLY A 162 1.85 -19.58 14.79
N ILE A 163 1.55 -20.29 13.69
CA ILE A 163 0.90 -21.61 13.74
C ILE A 163 1.76 -22.63 14.47
N LEU A 164 3.05 -22.70 14.13
CA LEU A 164 3.99 -23.61 14.76
C LEU A 164 4.12 -23.33 16.25
N PHE A 165 4.15 -22.04 16.63
CA PHE A 165 4.16 -21.62 18.02
C PHE A 165 2.91 -22.08 18.79
N LEU A 166 1.73 -21.96 18.20
CA LEU A 166 0.49 -22.46 18.78
C LEU A 166 0.51 -23.99 18.98
N HIS A 167 1.00 -24.73 17.97
CA HIS A 167 1.16 -26.18 18.07
C HIS A 167 2.18 -26.57 19.16
N ALA A 168 3.32 -25.89 19.22
CA ALA A 168 4.38 -26.15 20.20
C ALA A 168 3.94 -25.86 21.64
N THR A 169 3.05 -24.89 21.84
CA THR A 169 2.54 -24.52 23.16
C THR A 169 1.29 -25.32 23.58
N GLY A 170 0.81 -26.25 22.74
CA GLY A 170 -0.40 -27.03 23.00
C GLY A 170 -1.69 -26.21 22.95
N ALA A 171 -1.61 -24.94 22.56
CA ALA A 171 -2.75 -24.08 22.25
C ALA A 171 -3.22 -24.42 20.84
N GLY A 172 -3.91 -25.56 20.69
CA GLY A 172 -4.60 -25.86 19.45
C GLY A 172 -5.60 -24.75 19.09
N TRP A 173 -6.00 -24.69 17.82
CA TRP A 173 -6.99 -23.71 17.30
C TRP A 173 -8.41 -23.89 17.89
N GLN A 174 -8.61 -24.87 18.77
CA GLN A 174 -9.91 -25.33 19.28
C GLN A 174 -10.29 -24.73 20.64
N GLY A 175 -10.33 -23.40 20.74
CA GLY A 175 -11.08 -22.71 21.82
C GLY A 175 -10.57 -22.87 23.25
N ARG A 176 -9.34 -23.38 23.46
CA ARG A 176 -8.67 -23.23 24.76
C ARG A 176 -8.14 -21.80 24.88
N ALA A 177 -8.23 -21.22 26.09
CA ALA A 177 -7.67 -19.90 26.37
C ALA A 177 -6.22 -19.86 25.86
N PRO A 178 -5.79 -18.77 25.18
CA PRO A 178 -4.43 -18.69 24.68
C PRO A 178 -3.50 -18.89 25.87
N VAL A 179 -2.58 -19.85 25.75
CA VAL A 179 -1.51 -19.95 26.74
C VAL A 179 -0.88 -18.57 26.90
N PRO A 180 -0.51 -18.15 28.12
CA PRO A 180 0.03 -16.81 28.36
C PRO A 180 1.18 -16.46 27.41
N ALA A 181 1.94 -17.47 26.97
CA ALA A 181 2.97 -17.35 25.94
C ALA A 181 2.45 -16.92 24.56
N ALA A 182 1.30 -17.43 24.09
CA ALA A 182 0.69 -17.04 22.81
C ALA A 182 0.11 -15.63 22.85
N ALA A 183 -0.53 -15.27 23.98
CA ALA A 183 -0.99 -13.90 24.18
C ALA A 183 0.19 -12.91 24.19
N ALA A 184 1.29 -13.24 24.89
CA ALA A 184 2.49 -12.41 24.90
C ALA A 184 3.15 -12.29 23.51
N ALA A 185 3.22 -13.39 22.75
CA ALA A 185 3.75 -13.38 21.38
C ALA A 185 2.88 -12.50 20.45
N ALA A 186 1.56 -12.59 20.55
CA ALA A 186 0.63 -11.77 19.77
C ALA A 186 0.74 -10.28 20.12
N GLN A 187 0.91 -9.96 21.41
CA GLN A 187 1.16 -8.59 21.88
C GLN A 187 2.49 -8.05 21.37
N LEU A 188 3.55 -8.85 21.38
CA LEU A 188 4.86 -8.47 20.84
C LEU A 188 4.76 -8.23 19.32
N ALA A 189 4.09 -9.10 18.58
CA ALA A 189 3.87 -8.95 17.14
C ALA A 189 3.06 -7.66 16.82
N THR A 190 2.03 -7.38 17.62
CA THR A 190 1.21 -6.17 17.47
C THR A 190 2.02 -4.90 17.77
N THR A 191 2.80 -4.92 18.83
CA THR A 191 3.65 -3.80 19.23
C THR A 191 4.78 -3.56 18.23
N GLY A 192 5.44 -4.64 17.78
CA GLY A 192 6.51 -4.61 16.78
C GLY A 192 6.04 -4.09 15.42
N SER A 193 4.88 -4.55 14.93
CA SER A 193 4.30 -4.02 13.69
C SER A 193 3.92 -2.54 13.83
N GLY A 194 3.39 -2.12 14.97
CA GLY A 194 3.10 -0.71 15.25
C GLY A 194 4.34 0.19 15.19
N TYR A 195 5.44 -0.20 15.85
CA TYR A 195 6.69 0.55 15.81
C TYR A 195 7.35 0.52 14.44
N ALA A 196 7.33 -0.63 13.76
CA ALA A 196 7.86 -0.75 12.40
C ALA A 196 7.11 0.18 11.44
N LEU A 197 5.79 0.28 11.54
CA LEU A 197 4.99 1.20 10.73
C LEU A 197 5.34 2.67 11.02
N VAL A 198 5.45 3.05 12.30
CA VAL A 198 5.82 4.43 12.69
C VAL A 198 7.19 4.80 12.12
N LEU A 199 8.17 3.91 12.24
CA LEU A 199 9.51 4.10 11.67
C LEU A 199 9.45 4.19 10.15
N LEU A 200 8.73 3.29 9.49
CA LEU A 200 8.57 3.28 8.04
C LEU A 200 7.96 4.60 7.54
N MET A 201 6.98 5.12 8.27
CA MET A 201 6.33 6.36 7.89
C MET A 201 7.22 7.59 8.11
N ALA A 202 8.10 7.58 9.10
CA ALA A 202 9.15 8.59 9.21
C ALA A 202 10.14 8.53 8.02
N LEU A 203 10.53 7.32 7.59
CA LEU A 203 11.43 7.13 6.45
C LEU A 203 10.81 7.62 5.14
N TYR A 204 9.53 7.30 4.87
CA TYR A 204 8.80 7.83 3.72
C TYR A 204 8.52 9.32 3.81
N GLY A 205 8.21 9.82 5.01
CA GLY A 205 8.08 11.26 5.26
C GLY A 205 9.32 12.00 4.82
N ARG A 206 10.50 11.50 5.19
CA ARG A 206 11.79 12.05 4.74
C ARG A 206 11.91 12.05 3.22
N GLU A 207 11.61 10.93 2.56
CA GLU A 207 11.67 10.85 1.10
C GLU A 207 10.77 11.90 0.42
N PHE A 208 9.55 12.10 0.94
CA PHE A 208 8.66 13.17 0.48
C PHE A 208 9.24 14.56 0.74
N GLY A 209 9.88 14.78 1.90
CA GLY A 209 10.53 16.04 2.25
C GLY A 209 11.67 16.39 1.28
N CYS A 210 12.55 15.42 1.00
CA CYS A 210 13.66 15.60 0.06
C CYS A 210 13.18 15.94 -1.36
N ARG A 211 12.03 15.37 -1.77
CA ARG A 211 11.43 15.58 -3.10
C ARG A 211 10.29 16.61 -3.09
N TRP A 212 10.13 17.37 -2.01
CA TRP A 212 8.96 18.24 -1.81
C TRP A 212 8.67 19.21 -2.97
N PRO A 213 9.67 19.87 -3.61
CA PRO A 213 9.41 20.73 -4.75
C PRO A 213 8.75 20.02 -5.94
N ASP A 214 9.09 18.75 -6.16
CA ASP A 214 8.53 17.92 -7.23
C ASP A 214 7.18 17.36 -6.79
N THR A 215 7.10 16.82 -5.56
CA THR A 215 5.86 16.31 -4.96
C THR A 215 4.77 17.37 -4.92
N ARG A 216 5.07 18.60 -4.48
CA ARG A 216 4.10 19.70 -4.45
C ARG A 216 3.65 20.11 -5.85
N ALA A 217 4.54 20.06 -6.85
CA ALA A 217 4.22 20.44 -8.22
C ALA A 217 3.33 19.37 -8.89
N SER A 218 3.60 18.10 -8.62
CA SER A 218 2.74 16.98 -9.02
C SER A 218 1.39 17.06 -8.31
N LEU A 219 1.36 17.22 -6.98
CA LEU A 219 0.11 17.31 -6.22
C LEU A 219 -0.75 18.52 -6.64
N ARG A 220 -0.14 19.69 -6.89
CA ARG A 220 -0.84 20.88 -7.39
C ARG A 220 -1.48 20.66 -8.75
N ARG A 221 -0.82 19.92 -9.64
CA ARG A 221 -1.35 19.53 -10.96
C ARG A 221 -2.47 18.50 -10.88
N ILE A 222 -2.48 17.68 -9.83
CA ILE A 222 -3.43 16.57 -9.62
C ILE A 222 -4.53 16.98 -8.59
N ARG A 223 -4.58 18.23 -8.10
CA ARG A 223 -5.46 18.68 -6.97
C ARG A 223 -6.92 18.22 -7.07
N GLY A 224 -7.52 18.27 -8.26
CA GLY A 224 -8.89 17.77 -8.47
C GLY A 224 -8.97 16.24 -8.51
N GLN A 225 -7.99 15.59 -9.15
CA GLN A 225 -7.92 14.14 -9.32
C GLN A 225 -7.55 13.40 -8.03
N ALA A 226 -6.81 14.04 -7.11
CA ALA A 226 -6.35 13.45 -5.85
C ALA A 226 -7.50 13.10 -4.89
N LEU A 227 -8.61 13.85 -4.94
CA LEU A 227 -9.83 13.54 -4.20
C LEU A 227 -10.80 12.65 -5.00
N VAL A 228 -10.78 12.75 -6.33
CA VAL A 228 -11.61 11.88 -7.19
C VAL A 228 -11.17 10.43 -7.07
N LEU A 229 -9.87 10.16 -6.98
CA LEU A 229 -9.35 8.79 -6.92
C LEU A 229 -9.87 7.96 -5.73
N PRO A 230 -9.81 8.43 -4.45
CA PRO A 230 -10.42 7.71 -3.33
C PRO A 230 -11.92 7.60 -3.44
N VAL A 231 -12.63 8.60 -3.99
CA VAL A 231 -14.08 8.49 -4.20
C VAL A 231 -14.42 7.41 -5.22
N VAL A 232 -13.78 7.42 -6.39
CA VAL A 232 -14.03 6.43 -7.45
C VAL A 232 -13.62 5.03 -7.00
N GLY A 233 -12.43 4.88 -6.40
CA GLY A 233 -11.97 3.59 -5.87
C GLY A 233 -12.84 3.08 -4.72
N GLY A 234 -13.27 3.96 -3.82
CA GLY A 234 -14.16 3.63 -2.71
C GLY A 234 -15.54 3.19 -3.19
N LEU A 235 -16.16 3.92 -4.13
CA LEU A 235 -17.44 3.52 -4.72
C LEU A 235 -17.31 2.19 -5.49
N GLY A 236 -16.22 1.99 -6.23
CA GLY A 236 -15.93 0.72 -6.88
C GLY A 236 -15.75 -0.43 -5.89
N SER A 237 -15.08 -0.20 -4.76
CA SER A 237 -14.98 -1.16 -3.66
C SER A 237 -16.34 -1.53 -3.10
N LEU A 238 -17.20 -0.55 -2.83
CA LEU A 238 -18.53 -0.77 -2.28
C LEU A 238 -19.43 -1.53 -3.25
N ALA A 239 -19.39 -1.19 -4.53
CA ALA A 239 -20.11 -1.92 -5.58
C ALA A 239 -19.63 -3.38 -5.70
N GLY A 240 -18.31 -3.59 -5.67
CA GLY A 240 -17.72 -4.93 -5.66
C GLY A 240 -18.13 -5.74 -4.43
N GLY A 241 -18.11 -5.13 -3.25
CA GLY A 241 -18.57 -5.73 -2.00
C GLY A 241 -20.05 -6.09 -2.01
N TRP A 242 -20.88 -5.21 -2.55
CA TRP A 242 -22.31 -5.48 -2.72
C TRP A 242 -22.56 -6.70 -3.62
N VAL A 243 -21.85 -6.80 -4.75
CA VAL A 243 -21.92 -7.97 -5.64
C VAL A 243 -21.46 -9.24 -4.91
N ALA A 244 -20.32 -9.20 -4.22
CA ALA A 244 -19.84 -10.35 -3.44
C ALA A 244 -20.82 -10.77 -2.35
N GLY A 245 -21.44 -9.82 -1.64
CA GLY A 245 -22.47 -10.08 -0.64
C GLY A 245 -23.69 -10.79 -1.22
N ARG A 246 -24.17 -10.34 -2.39
CA ARG A 246 -25.28 -11.00 -3.09
C ARG A 246 -24.94 -12.42 -3.51
N LEU A 247 -23.72 -12.66 -4.01
CA LEU A 247 -23.25 -13.99 -4.37
C LEU A 247 -23.05 -14.91 -3.15
N ALA A 248 -22.65 -14.34 -2.02
CA ALA A 248 -22.43 -15.06 -0.77
C ALA A 248 -23.71 -15.24 0.08
N GLY A 249 -24.82 -14.62 -0.32
CA GLY A 249 -26.07 -14.62 0.46
C GLY A 249 -26.04 -13.76 1.73
N GLU A 250 -25.09 -12.83 1.82
CA GLU A 250 -24.94 -11.95 2.99
C GLU A 250 -25.90 -10.75 2.92
N PRO A 251 -26.38 -10.23 4.06
CA PRO A 251 -27.17 -9.01 4.11
C PRO A 251 -26.44 -7.85 3.42
N THR A 252 -27.18 -7.01 2.69
CA THR A 252 -26.58 -5.89 1.94
C THR A 252 -25.82 -4.92 2.85
N ALA A 253 -26.36 -4.66 4.04
CA ALA A 253 -25.74 -3.84 5.07
C ALA A 253 -24.39 -4.42 5.55
N LEU A 254 -24.33 -5.72 5.84
CA LEU A 254 -23.09 -6.41 6.20
C LEU A 254 -22.07 -6.37 5.06
N ALA A 255 -22.50 -6.67 3.83
CA ALA A 255 -21.63 -6.68 2.65
C ALA A 255 -20.96 -5.31 2.40
N LEU A 256 -21.74 -4.23 2.51
CA LEU A 256 -21.23 -2.87 2.39
C LEU A 256 -20.33 -2.48 3.56
N ALA A 257 -20.66 -2.91 4.79
CA ALA A 257 -19.80 -2.70 5.96
C ALA A 257 -18.44 -3.40 5.81
N VAL A 258 -18.42 -4.66 5.35
CA VAL A 258 -17.19 -5.41 5.05
C VAL A 258 -16.33 -4.67 4.00
N ALA A 259 -16.96 -4.15 2.94
CA ALA A 259 -16.27 -3.45 1.86
C ALA A 259 -15.79 -2.03 2.23
N ALA A 260 -16.53 -1.34 3.10
CA ALA A 260 -16.24 0.01 3.58
C ALA A 260 -14.98 0.09 4.45
N ALA A 261 -14.43 -1.05 4.87
CA ALA A 261 -13.13 -1.09 5.53
C ALA A 261 -11.95 -0.80 4.58
N PHE A 262 -12.14 -0.95 3.26
CA PHE A 262 -11.14 -0.65 2.23
C PHE A 262 -9.76 -1.30 2.48
N GLY A 263 -9.71 -2.50 3.03
CA GLY A 263 -8.47 -3.21 3.35
C GLY A 263 -7.98 -3.01 4.79
N TRP A 264 -8.57 -2.11 5.59
CA TRP A 264 -8.19 -1.92 7.00
C TRP A 264 -8.77 -3.02 7.90
N TYR A 265 -8.19 -4.22 7.79
CA TYR A 265 -8.70 -5.44 8.43
C TYR A 265 -8.75 -5.39 9.96
N SER A 266 -7.75 -4.74 10.59
CA SER A 266 -7.65 -4.71 12.05
C SER A 266 -8.76 -3.92 12.73
N MET A 267 -9.24 -2.85 12.08
CA MET A 267 -10.42 -2.12 12.53
C MET A 267 -11.71 -2.81 12.07
N ALA A 268 -11.73 -3.29 10.82
CA ALA A 268 -12.91 -3.93 10.24
C ALA A 268 -13.45 -5.06 11.11
N GLY A 269 -12.58 -5.98 11.54
CA GLY A 269 -12.99 -7.10 12.38
C GLY A 269 -13.64 -6.65 13.68
N VAL A 270 -12.95 -5.80 14.45
CA VAL A 270 -13.42 -5.34 15.77
C VAL A 270 -14.73 -4.55 15.65
N LEU A 271 -14.80 -3.60 14.71
CA LEU A 271 -15.95 -2.73 14.57
C LEU A 271 -17.18 -3.49 14.07
N VAL A 272 -17.00 -4.42 13.12
CA VAL A 272 -18.11 -5.25 12.62
C VAL A 272 -18.57 -6.25 13.67
N VAL A 273 -17.68 -6.85 14.49
CA VAL A 273 -18.11 -7.66 15.65
C VAL A 273 -19.02 -6.88 16.59
N GLN A 274 -18.67 -5.62 16.88
CA GLN A 274 -19.45 -4.79 17.81
C GLN A 274 -20.82 -4.39 17.26
N LEU A 275 -20.94 -4.27 15.94
CA LEU A 275 -22.17 -3.82 15.27
C LEU A 275 -23.06 -4.98 14.82
N TRP A 276 -22.49 -6.17 14.63
CA TRP A 276 -23.16 -7.37 14.14
C TRP A 276 -22.87 -8.53 15.10
N ASP A 277 -22.04 -9.48 14.67
CA ASP A 277 -21.73 -10.69 15.43
C ASP A 277 -20.27 -11.14 15.16
N PRO A 278 -19.75 -12.11 15.93
CA PRO A 278 -18.38 -12.61 15.76
C PRO A 278 -18.08 -13.19 14.36
N ALA A 279 -19.05 -13.82 13.70
CA ALA A 279 -18.85 -14.41 12.38
C ALA A 279 -18.74 -13.33 11.29
N ALA A 280 -19.59 -12.30 11.35
CA ALA A 280 -19.55 -11.12 10.51
C ALA A 280 -18.21 -10.37 10.65
N GLY A 281 -17.71 -10.21 11.87
CA GLY A 281 -16.41 -9.60 12.10
C GLY A 281 -15.24 -10.45 11.58
N ALA A 282 -15.30 -11.77 11.71
CA ALA A 282 -14.30 -12.67 11.12
C ALA A 282 -14.29 -12.59 9.59
N LEU A 283 -15.47 -12.51 8.95
CA LEU A 283 -15.59 -12.29 7.51
C LEU A 283 -14.98 -10.95 7.11
N ALA A 284 -15.31 -9.87 7.83
CA ALA A 284 -14.78 -8.53 7.57
C ALA A 284 -13.25 -8.51 7.69
N PHE A 285 -12.72 -9.10 8.75
CA PHE A 285 -11.28 -9.24 8.94
C PHE A 285 -10.63 -9.99 7.77
N LEU A 286 -11.11 -11.19 7.45
CA LEU A 286 -10.47 -12.07 6.48
C LEU A 286 -10.56 -11.50 5.06
N ALA A 287 -11.71 -10.93 4.68
CA ALA A 287 -11.89 -10.31 3.37
C ALA A 287 -10.90 -9.16 3.15
N ASN A 288 -10.67 -8.34 4.18
CA ASN A 288 -9.78 -7.18 4.09
C ASN A 288 -8.30 -7.58 4.15
N VAL A 289 -7.92 -8.59 4.94
CA VAL A 289 -6.56 -9.18 4.88
C VAL A 289 -6.28 -9.73 3.49
N LEU A 290 -7.20 -10.54 2.94
CA LEU A 290 -7.02 -11.15 1.62
C LEU A 290 -6.95 -10.09 0.52
N ARG A 291 -7.74 -9.01 0.62
CA ARG A 291 -7.67 -7.87 -0.30
C ARG A 291 -6.30 -7.19 -0.27
N GLU A 292 -5.75 -6.98 0.91
CA GLU A 292 -4.43 -6.38 1.09
C GLU A 292 -3.34 -7.26 0.47
N LEU A 293 -3.34 -8.56 0.77
CA LEU A 293 -2.38 -9.52 0.21
C LEU A 293 -2.50 -9.62 -1.32
N LEU A 294 -3.73 -9.67 -1.83
CA LEU A 294 -4.01 -9.65 -3.27
C LEU A 294 -3.44 -8.38 -3.91
N THR A 295 -3.56 -7.22 -3.25
CA THR A 295 -3.02 -5.95 -3.75
C THR A 295 -1.50 -5.98 -3.80
N VAL A 296 -0.84 -6.40 -2.71
CA VAL A 296 0.64 -6.51 -2.67
C VAL A 296 1.15 -7.35 -3.85
N VAL A 297 0.50 -8.47 -4.13
CA VAL A 297 0.86 -9.34 -5.26
C VAL A 297 0.54 -8.67 -6.61
N ALA A 298 -0.60 -7.99 -6.72
CA ALA A 298 -1.07 -7.44 -7.99
C ALA A 298 -0.32 -6.18 -8.45
N VAL A 299 0.17 -5.34 -7.53
CA VAL A 299 0.76 -4.02 -7.84
C VAL A 299 1.88 -4.08 -8.89
N PRO A 300 2.91 -4.94 -8.79
CA PRO A 300 3.97 -5.01 -9.81
C PRO A 300 3.45 -5.32 -11.21
N PHE A 301 2.45 -6.19 -11.31
CA PHE A 301 1.84 -6.57 -12.59
C PHE A 301 0.94 -5.44 -13.12
N LEU A 302 0.15 -4.82 -12.25
CA LEU A 302 -0.72 -3.71 -12.62
C LEU A 302 0.06 -2.52 -13.16
N VAL A 303 1.18 -2.14 -12.53
CA VAL A 303 2.02 -1.05 -13.04
C VAL A 303 2.63 -1.43 -14.41
N LYS A 304 3.10 -2.66 -14.58
CA LYS A 304 3.65 -3.14 -15.86
C LYS A 304 2.61 -3.11 -16.99
N VAL A 305 1.38 -3.54 -16.72
CA VAL A 305 0.28 -3.54 -17.70
C VAL A 305 -0.24 -2.13 -17.97
N ALA A 306 -0.42 -1.33 -16.92
CA ALA A 306 -1.00 0.00 -17.01
C ALA A 306 -0.04 1.05 -17.60
N ARG A 307 1.28 0.78 -17.62
CA ARG A 307 2.34 1.67 -18.13
C ARG A 307 2.15 3.11 -17.63
N HIS A 308 1.72 4.02 -18.52
CA HIS A 308 1.49 5.44 -18.22
C HIS A 308 0.32 5.70 -17.26
N ARG A 309 -0.45 4.67 -16.89
CA ARG A 309 -1.55 4.74 -15.92
C ARG A 309 -1.19 4.03 -14.60
N ALA A 310 0.06 4.15 -14.14
CA ALA A 310 0.55 3.54 -12.90
C ALA A 310 -0.34 3.86 -11.68
N TRP A 311 -1.01 5.01 -11.67
CA TRP A 311 -2.02 5.38 -10.66
C TRP A 311 -3.17 4.35 -10.51
N LEU A 312 -3.46 3.52 -11.52
CA LEU A 312 -4.46 2.45 -11.42
C LEU A 312 -4.05 1.38 -10.41
N ALA A 313 -2.75 1.17 -10.20
CA ALA A 313 -2.25 0.19 -9.22
C ALA A 313 -2.52 0.60 -7.77
N VAL A 314 -2.91 1.87 -7.53
CA VAL A 314 -3.29 2.37 -6.20
C VAL A 314 -4.68 1.87 -5.79
N LEU A 315 -5.62 1.84 -6.73
CA LEU A 315 -7.05 1.60 -6.44
C LEU A 315 -7.38 0.30 -5.68
N PRO A 316 -6.76 -0.87 -5.98
CA PRO A 316 -7.05 -2.10 -5.24
C PRO A 316 -6.74 -1.99 -3.75
N GLY A 317 -5.70 -1.23 -3.38
CA GLY A 317 -5.20 -1.18 -2.01
C GLY A 317 -6.10 -0.45 -1.02
N GLY A 318 -6.97 0.45 -1.50
CA GLY A 318 -7.88 1.16 -0.62
C GLY A 318 -7.15 1.95 0.48
N ALA A 319 -7.55 1.78 1.74
CA ALA A 319 -6.93 2.42 2.89
C ALA A 319 -5.44 2.08 3.05
N THR A 320 -5.04 0.87 2.66
CA THR A 320 -3.68 0.34 2.86
C THR A 320 -2.61 1.03 2.01
N THR A 321 -3.02 1.83 1.03
CA THR A 321 -2.08 2.55 0.16
C THR A 321 -1.37 3.70 0.85
N MET A 322 -1.78 4.03 2.06
CA MET A 322 -1.08 4.98 2.92
C MET A 322 0.05 4.32 3.71
N ASP A 323 -0.02 3.02 3.98
CA ASP A 323 0.89 2.34 4.90
C ASP A 323 1.49 1.05 4.33
N THR A 324 0.77 -0.07 4.34
CA THR A 324 1.34 -1.40 4.09
C THR A 324 1.56 -1.68 2.60
N THR A 325 0.73 -1.13 1.72
CA THR A 325 0.92 -1.27 0.26
C THR A 325 1.68 -0.10 -0.36
N LEU A 326 1.86 1.02 0.37
CA LEU A 326 2.62 2.18 -0.08
C LEU A 326 4.05 1.83 -0.56
N PRO A 327 4.85 0.99 0.15
CA PRO A 327 6.22 0.67 -0.26
C PRO A 327 6.29 -0.06 -1.59
N VAL A 328 5.34 -0.97 -1.81
CA VAL A 328 5.26 -1.78 -3.03
C VAL A 328 4.85 -0.89 -4.21
N ILE A 329 3.89 0.01 -3.99
CA ILE A 329 3.47 1.01 -4.97
C ILE A 329 4.62 1.95 -5.31
N ALA A 330 5.34 2.46 -4.31
CA ALA A 330 6.45 3.38 -4.51
C ALA A 330 7.58 2.74 -5.33
N ALA A 331 7.93 1.49 -5.02
CA ALA A 331 8.94 0.75 -5.76
C ALA A 331 8.50 0.40 -7.19
N ALA A 332 7.22 0.06 -7.39
CA ALA A 332 6.68 -0.29 -8.70
C ALA A 332 6.53 0.92 -9.62
N ALA A 333 5.94 2.01 -9.10
CA ALA A 333 5.68 3.21 -9.87
C ALA A 333 6.96 4.00 -10.15
N GLY A 334 7.89 4.04 -9.19
CA GLY A 334 9.18 4.72 -9.33
C GLY A 334 9.08 6.26 -9.36
N ASP A 335 7.88 6.84 -9.20
CA ASP A 335 7.65 8.28 -9.25
C ASP A 335 6.99 8.83 -7.97
N ALA A 336 7.46 10.00 -7.53
CA ALA A 336 6.97 10.62 -6.30
C ALA A 336 5.50 11.08 -6.38
N GLY A 337 4.98 11.30 -7.60
CA GLY A 337 3.60 11.72 -7.82
C GLY A 337 2.60 10.61 -7.48
N THR A 338 2.81 9.40 -8.01
CA THR A 338 2.00 8.21 -7.74
C THR A 338 2.11 7.81 -6.27
N THR A 339 3.30 7.88 -5.67
CA THR A 339 3.49 7.59 -4.24
C THR A 339 2.71 8.57 -3.35
N ALA A 340 2.76 9.87 -3.64
CA ALA A 340 1.98 10.86 -2.91
C ALA A 340 0.47 10.70 -3.12
N LEU A 341 0.05 10.34 -4.34
CA LEU A 341 -1.34 10.05 -4.66
C LEU A 341 -1.84 8.81 -3.91
N ALA A 342 -1.02 7.77 -3.78
CA ALA A 342 -1.31 6.58 -2.98
C ALA A 342 -1.48 6.90 -1.50
N PHE A 343 -0.60 7.74 -0.95
CA PHE A 343 -0.75 8.23 0.42
C PHE A 343 -2.07 8.96 0.64
N VAL A 344 -2.41 9.93 -0.23
CA VAL A 344 -3.67 10.69 -0.14
C VAL A 344 -4.90 9.78 -0.31
N HIS A 345 -4.85 8.84 -1.26
CA HIS A 345 -5.91 7.86 -1.47
C HIS A 345 -6.22 7.07 -0.19
N GLY A 346 -5.17 6.49 0.39
CA GLY A 346 -5.28 5.68 1.60
C GLY A 346 -5.74 6.51 2.79
N LEU A 347 -5.19 7.71 2.98
CA LEU A 347 -5.59 8.63 4.05
C LEU A 347 -7.08 8.97 3.99
N VAL A 348 -7.60 9.34 2.82
CA VAL A 348 -9.01 9.71 2.66
C VAL A 348 -9.90 8.52 2.98
N LEU A 349 -9.62 7.34 2.41
CA LEU A 349 -10.41 6.13 2.68
C LEU A 349 -10.33 5.69 4.14
N THR A 350 -9.18 5.87 4.78
CA THR A 350 -8.99 5.56 6.21
C THR A 350 -9.86 6.45 7.10
N LEU A 351 -9.97 7.74 6.78
CA LEU A 351 -10.84 8.68 7.51
C LEU A 351 -12.32 8.37 7.29
N LEU A 352 -12.69 7.88 6.11
CA LEU A 352 -14.07 7.55 5.77
C LEU A 352 -14.53 6.19 6.33
N ALA A 353 -13.63 5.22 6.44
CA ALA A 353 -13.96 3.82 6.75
C ALA A 353 -14.81 3.64 8.02
N PRO A 354 -14.46 4.18 9.21
CA PRO A 354 -15.25 3.96 10.44
C PRO A 354 -16.68 4.50 10.31
N THR A 355 -16.81 5.69 9.71
CA THR A 355 -18.11 6.35 9.50
C THR A 355 -18.97 5.55 8.52
N LEU A 356 -18.39 5.07 7.41
CA LEU A 356 -19.12 4.29 6.42
C LEU A 356 -19.54 2.92 6.96
N ILE A 357 -18.67 2.22 7.69
CA ILE A 357 -19.02 0.95 8.36
C ILE A 357 -20.22 1.14 9.30
N THR A 358 -20.15 2.17 10.15
CA THR A 358 -21.22 2.49 11.11
C THR A 358 -22.50 2.97 10.41
N TRP A 359 -22.39 3.61 9.26
CA TRP A 359 -23.54 4.04 8.47
C TRP A 359 -24.26 2.86 7.85
N PHE A 360 -23.53 1.95 7.21
CA PHE A 360 -24.12 0.79 6.55
C PHE A 360 -24.73 -0.20 7.53
N SER A 361 -24.20 -0.32 8.75
CA SER A 361 -24.77 -1.18 9.79
C SER A 361 -26.14 -0.74 10.32
N ARG A 362 -26.67 0.41 9.89
CA ARG A 362 -27.99 0.93 10.33
C ARG A 362 -29.15 0.53 9.40
N PHE A 363 -28.85 -0.02 8.23
CA PHE A 363 -29.83 -0.46 7.23
C PHE A 363 -29.98 -1.98 7.27
#